data_AF-A0A316WFD1-F1
#
_entry.id   AF-A0A316WFD1-F1
#
_cell.length_a   1.000
_cell.length_b   1.000
_cell.length_c   1.000
_cell.angle_alpha   90.00
_cell.angle_beta   90.00
_cell.angle_gamma   90.00
#
_symmetry.space_group_name_H-M   'P 1'
#
loop_
_entity.id
_entity.type
_entity.pdbx_description
1 polymer ?
#
loop_
_entity_poly.entity_id
_entity_poly.type
_entity_poly.pdbx_seq_one_letter_code
_entity_poly.pdbx_strand_id
1 'polypeptide(L)'
;MIVQSGRREEFDKKLLGEMHKLRAQVFKERKGWDVSVIDEMEIDGYDALSPYYMLIQEDTPEAQVFGCWRILDTTGPYMLKNTFPELLHGK
;
A
#
# COMPACT_ATOMS: atom_id res chain seq x y z
N MET A 1 -1.46 -12.80 15.84
CA MET A 1 -1.64 -12.28 14.47
C MET A 1 -2.97 -11.56 14.43
N ILE A 2 -2.96 -10.30 14.01
CA ILE A 2 -4.15 -9.46 13.91
C ILE A 2 -4.29 -8.99 12.46
N VAL A 3 -5.52 -8.99 11.96
CA VAL A 3 -5.86 -8.41 10.65
C VAL A 3 -6.76 -7.22 10.89
N GLN A 4 -6.37 -6.06 10.35
CA GLN A 4 -7.14 -4.83 10.41
C GLN A 4 -7.43 -4.35 9.00
N SER A 5 -8.65 -3.88 8.77
CA SER A 5 -9.04 -3.23 7.52
C SER A 5 -9.81 -1.96 7.81
N GLY A 6 -9.46 -0.88 7.12
CA GLY A 6 -10.07 0.43 7.36
C GLY A 6 -9.59 1.45 6.35
N ARG A 7 -10.08 2.68 6.46
CA ARG A 7 -9.55 3.80 5.67
C ARG A 7 -8.17 4.19 6.17
N ARG A 8 -7.35 4.78 5.29
CA ARG A 8 -6.05 5.36 5.65
C ARG A 8 -6.08 6.18 6.95
N GLU A 9 -7.11 7.00 7.13
CA GLU A 9 -7.26 7.91 8.27
C GLU A 9 -7.53 7.21 9.60
N GLU A 10 -7.96 5.95 9.56
CA GLU A 10 -8.28 5.15 10.75
C GLU A 10 -7.05 4.44 11.34
N PHE A 11 -5.94 4.41 10.61
CA PHE A 11 -4.71 3.75 11.05
C PHE A 11 -3.74 4.72 11.73
N ASP A 12 -3.07 4.21 12.76
CA ASP A 12 -1.97 4.93 13.42
C ASP A 12 -0.84 5.25 12.43
N LYS A 13 -0.27 6.46 12.55
CA LYS A 13 0.83 6.92 11.69
C LYS A 13 2.03 5.97 11.71
N LYS A 14 2.32 5.37 12.86
CA LYS A 14 3.40 4.38 13.01
C LYS A 14 3.13 3.15 12.14
N LEU A 15 1.90 2.64 12.18
CA LEU A 15 1.50 1.45 11.42
C LEU A 15 1.46 1.72 9.92
N LEU A 16 1.01 2.92 9.51
CA LEU A 16 1.11 3.36 8.11
C LEU A 16 2.56 3.45 7.63
N GLY A 17 3.46 3.96 8.47
CA GLY A 17 4.89 4.03 8.17
C GLY A 17 5.50 2.65 7.93
N GLU A 18 5.20 1.69 8.82
CA GLU A 18 5.66 0.30 8.68
C GLU A 18 5.10 -0.37 7.43
N MET A 19 3.84 -0.10 7.06
CA MET A 19 3.26 -0.59 5.81
C MET A 19 3.98 -0.01 4.57
N HIS A 20 4.29 1.30 4.54
CA HIS A 20 5.00 1.90 3.41
C HIS A 20 6.47 1.45 3.32
N LYS A 21 7.12 1.19 4.47
CA LYS A 21 8.45 0.57 4.51
C LYS A 21 8.43 -0.86 3.98
N LEU A 22 7.44 -1.66 4.38
CA LEU A 22 7.25 -3.01 3.85
C LEU A 22 7.07 -2.99 2.33
N ARG A 23 6.27 -2.04 1.81
CA ARG A 23 6.12 -1.84 0.37
C ARG A 23 7.43 -1.50 -0.32
N ALA A 24 8.26 -0.62 0.24
CA ALA A 24 9.58 -0.30 -0.32
C ALA A 24 10.50 -1.54 -0.37
N GLN A 25 10.56 -2.32 0.72
CA GLN A 25 11.33 -3.56 0.75
C GLN A 25 10.87 -4.55 -0.33
N VAL A 26 9.55 -4.67 -0.55
CA VAL A 26 9.01 -5.59 -1.55
C VAL A 26 9.21 -5.07 -2.98
N PHE A 27 8.75 -3.85 -3.29
CA PHE A 27 8.73 -3.34 -4.66
C PHE A 27 10.11 -2.92 -5.15
N LYS A 28 10.88 -2.20 -4.34
CA LYS A 28 12.20 -1.73 -4.72
C LYS A 28 13.25 -2.82 -4.55
N GLU A 29 13.42 -3.34 -3.34
CA GLU A 29 14.56 -4.22 -3.03
C GLU A 29 14.37 -5.63 -3.62
N ARG A 30 13.21 -6.25 -3.41
CA ARG A 30 12.98 -7.65 -3.85
C ARG A 30 12.58 -7.76 -5.31
N LYS A 31 11.78 -6.83 -5.82
CA LYS A 31 11.24 -6.88 -7.19
C LYS A 31 12.02 -6.02 -8.19
N GLY A 32 12.82 -5.06 -7.72
CA GLY A 32 13.59 -4.17 -8.60
C GLY A 32 12.72 -3.24 -9.45
N TRP A 33 11.50 -2.93 -9.00
CA TRP A 33 10.61 -2.04 -9.74
C TRP A 33 11.10 -0.59 -9.61
N ASP A 34 10.94 0.18 -10.67
CA ASP A 34 11.21 1.62 -10.67
C ASP A 34 10.04 2.35 -10.00
N VAL A 35 10.07 2.38 -8.66
CA VAL A 35 9.05 3.00 -7.81
C VAL A 35 9.63 4.15 -7.00
N SER A 36 8.79 5.16 -6.74
CA SER A 36 9.13 6.30 -5.90
C SER A 36 9.26 5.87 -4.44
N VAL A 37 10.47 5.99 -3.88
CA VAL A 37 10.73 5.76 -2.46
C VAL A 37 11.26 7.05 -1.83
N ILE A 38 10.60 7.49 -0.76
CA ILE A 38 10.96 8.68 0.03
C ILE A 38 11.16 8.23 1.47
N ASP A 39 12.34 8.47 2.04
CA ASP A 39 12.65 8.10 3.44
C ASP A 39 12.33 6.63 3.77
N GLU A 40 12.82 5.70 2.91
CA GLU A 40 12.57 4.25 2.97
C GLU A 40 11.10 3.82 2.81
N MET A 41 10.20 4.75 2.51
CA MET A 41 8.78 4.47 2.32
C MET A 41 8.41 4.54 0.84
N GLU A 42 7.70 3.53 0.35
CA GLU A 42 7.11 3.56 -0.99
C GLU A 42 5.73 4.19 -0.90
N ILE A 43 5.59 5.37 -1.51
CA ILE A 43 4.37 6.19 -1.48
C ILE A 43 4.15 6.72 -2.89
N ASP A 44 2.94 6.52 -3.42
CA ASP A 44 2.52 7.04 -4.72
C ASP A 44 1.32 7.98 -4.61
N GLY A 45 0.87 8.53 -5.74
CA GLY A 45 -0.26 9.45 -5.78
C GLY A 45 -1.60 8.82 -5.35
N TYR A 46 -1.74 7.49 -5.45
CA TYR A 46 -2.96 6.80 -5.05
C TYR A 46 -3.10 6.73 -3.52
N ASP A 47 -2.00 6.81 -2.78
CA ASP A 47 -1.99 6.86 -1.32
C ASP A 47 -2.63 8.12 -0.73
N ALA A 48 -2.82 9.16 -1.56
CA ALA A 48 -3.51 10.41 -1.23
C ALA A 48 -5.00 10.41 -1.59
N LEU A 49 -5.51 9.38 -2.27
CA LEU A 49 -6.91 9.28 -2.70
C LEU A 49 -7.82 8.62 -1.65
N SER A 50 -7.49 8.78 -0.37
CA SER A 50 -8.16 8.14 0.77
C SER A 50 -8.42 6.63 0.56
N PRO A 51 -7.38 5.82 0.25
CA PRO A 51 -7.55 4.39 0.05
C PRO A 51 -7.98 3.68 1.33
N TYR A 52 -8.51 2.47 1.14
CA TYR A 52 -8.62 1.49 2.21
C TYR A 52 -7.36 0.64 2.25
N TYR A 53 -6.90 0.31 3.45
CA TYR A 53 -5.82 -0.66 3.64
C TYR A 53 -6.32 -1.88 4.39
N MET A 54 -5.75 -3.03 4.06
CA MET A 54 -5.81 -4.24 4.85
C MET A 54 -4.39 -4.54 5.33
N LEU A 55 -4.18 -4.58 6.64
CA LEU A 55 -2.88 -4.81 7.26
C LEU A 55 -2.91 -6.09 8.09
N ILE A 56 -1.87 -6.91 7.93
CA ILE A 56 -1.62 -8.10 8.73
C ILE A 56 -0.40 -7.81 9.59
N GLN A 57 -0.58 -7.90 10.90
CA GLN A 57 0.45 -7.55 11.88
C GLN A 57 0.61 -8.64 12.94
N GLU A 58 1.78 -8.66 13.58
CA GLU A 58 1.94 -9.45 14.80
C GLU A 58 1.06 -8.91 15.91
N ASP A 59 0.70 -9.80 16.85
CA ASP A 59 0.05 -9.36 18.08
C ASP A 59 1.14 -9.05 19.11
N THR A 60 1.94 -8.02 18.83
CA THR A 60 3.06 -7.57 19.65
C THR A 60 3.00 -6.06 19.85
N PRO A 61 3.65 -5.52 20.90
CA PRO A 61 3.72 -4.08 21.13
C PRO A 61 4.47 -3.33 20.02
N GLU A 62 5.39 -4.02 19.33
CA GLU A 62 6.02 -3.50 18.13
C GLU A 62 5.02 -3.56 16.97
N ALA A 63 4.67 -2.41 16.38
CA ALA A 63 3.68 -2.29 15.30
C ALA A 63 4.18 -2.87 13.96
N GLN A 64 4.61 -4.13 13.95
CA GLN A 64 5.25 -4.78 12.82
C GLN A 64 4.22 -5.32 11.82
N VAL A 65 4.27 -4.79 10.60
CA VAL A 65 3.41 -5.22 9.49
C VAL A 65 4.12 -6.33 8.69
N PHE A 66 3.47 -7.47 8.51
CA PHE A 66 3.96 -8.59 7.69
C PHE A 66 3.34 -8.66 6.31
N GLY A 67 2.16 -8.06 6.15
CA GLY A 67 1.44 -8.05 4.89
C GLY A 67 0.54 -6.84 4.82
N CYS A 68 0.39 -6.29 3.62
CA CYS A 68 -0.51 -5.19 3.36
C CYS A 68 -1.19 -5.34 2.00
N TRP A 69 -2.42 -4.84 1.90
CA TRP A 69 -3.12 -4.64 0.65
C TRP A 69 -3.75 -3.26 0.62
N ARG A 70 -3.80 -2.66 -0.58
CA ARG A 70 -4.47 -1.38 -0.83
C ARG A 70 -5.70 -1.62 -1.70
N ILE A 71 -6.82 -0.98 -1.35
CA ILE A 71 -8.08 -1.03 -2.08
C ILE A 71 -8.50 0.40 -2.41
N LEU A 72 -8.90 0.62 -3.66
CA LEU A 72 -9.36 1.89 -4.21
C LEU A 72 -10.75 1.74 -4.82
N ASP A 73 -11.58 2.75 -4.65
CA ASP A 73 -12.91 2.79 -5.28
C ASP A 73 -12.78 2.95 -6.80
N THR A 74 -13.52 2.12 -7.54
CA THR A 74 -13.50 2.14 -9.02
C THR A 74 -14.16 3.37 -9.64
N THR A 75 -14.89 4.14 -8.85
CA THR A 75 -15.47 5.43 -9.24
C THR A 75 -14.42 6.54 -9.32
N GLY A 76 -13.30 6.40 -8.60
CA GLY A 76 -12.17 7.33 -8.62
C GLY A 76 -11.01 6.86 -9.53
N PRO A 77 -9.84 7.51 -9.43
CA PRO A 77 -8.62 7.04 -10.08
C PRO A 77 -8.07 5.77 -9.43
N TYR A 78 -7.68 4.77 -10.24
CA TYR A 78 -7.05 3.54 -9.78
C TYR A 78 -6.06 3.00 -10.82
N MET A 79 -5.13 2.13 -10.40
CA MET A 79 -3.97 1.75 -11.21
C MET A 79 -4.33 1.12 -12.56
N LEU A 80 -5.29 0.19 -12.62
CA LEU A 80 -5.64 -0.46 -13.89
C LEU A 80 -6.24 0.53 -14.91
N LYS A 81 -7.01 1.52 -14.47
CA LYS A 81 -7.57 2.56 -15.36
C LYS A 81 -6.56 3.65 -15.73
N ASN A 82 -5.68 4.02 -14.81
CA ASN A 82 -4.86 5.25 -14.92
C ASN A 82 -3.36 5.01 -15.07
N THR A 83 -2.84 3.84 -14.68
CA THR A 83 -1.42 3.45 -14.84
C THR A 83 -1.23 2.41 -15.93
N PHE A 84 -2.13 1.43 -16.02
CA PHE A 84 -2.02 0.31 -16.96
C PHE A 84 -3.26 0.15 -17.85
N PRO A 85 -3.76 1.23 -18.50
CA PRO A 85 -4.96 1.16 -19.33
C PRO A 85 -4.83 0.16 -20.49
N GLU A 86 -3.62 -0.10 -20.97
CA GLU A 86 -3.32 -1.09 -22.01
C GLU A 86 -3.77 -2.51 -21.64
N LEU A 87 -3.79 -2.85 -20.34
CA LEU A 87 -4.21 -4.17 -19.86
C LEU A 87 -5.74 -4.35 -19.82
N LEU A 88 -6.52 -3.28 -19.99
CA LEU A 88 -7.99 -3.35 -19.96
C LEU A 88 -8.60 -4.13 -21.13
N HIS A 89 -7.86 -4.27 -22.23
CA HIS A 89 -8.37 -4.87 -23.46
C HIS A 89 -8.05 -6.35 -23.62
N GLY A 90 -7.32 -6.95 -22.67
CA GLY A 90 -7.07 -8.40 -22.61
C GLY A 90 -6.46 -9.01 -23.88
N LYS A 91 -5.60 -8.25 -24.57
CA LYS A 91 -4.88 -8.72 -25.77
C LYS A 91 -3.57 -9.40 -25.42
#